data_AF-A0A8X6W630-F1
#
_entry.id   AF-A0A8X6W630-F1
#
_cell.length_a   1.000
_cell.length_b   1.000
_cell.length_c   1.000
_cell.angle_alpha   90.00
_cell.angle_beta   90.00
_cell.angle_gamma   90.00
#
_symmetry.space_group_name_H-M   'P 1'
#
loop_
_entity.id
_entity.type
_entity.pdbx_description
1 polymer ?
#
loop_
_entity_poly.entity_id
_entity_poly.type
_entity_poly.pdbx_seq_one_letter_code
_entity_poly.pdbx_strand_id
1 'polypeptide(L)'
;MTWKEICKLKGSAHGNADALSRRPCPEGCKYCSRIEKKFSVLDPVVRQVTAPSTSASDPWSDESFQKDQLGDPEIKPIIEFKESSDEKPRWQDIASFHLTTKRYWALWDTLHLRNGVLYRKCESDDGKTLRWQLILPKTRISTVLKELHGSPTGGHFGVMKTLQKVRERFYCKNVRSDVEKCSRTCDPCAASKSPRKCTRERLQLYNVGAPFERIAFDILGPLPRSSDGNNNILVVMDYFTKWPKAYPIPEQ
;
A
#
# COMPACT_ATOMS: atom_id res chain seq x y z
N MET A 1 11.37 -14.59 57.93
CA MET A 1 10.49 -14.22 56.81
C MET A 1 11.34 -13.60 55.73
N THR A 2 11.66 -14.38 54.70
CA THR A 2 12.49 -13.98 53.56
C THR A 2 11.62 -13.20 52.57
N TRP A 3 11.92 -11.92 52.40
CA TRP A 3 11.29 -11.06 51.40
C TRP A 3 11.68 -11.54 50.00
N LYS A 4 10.70 -11.96 49.18
CA LYS A 4 10.90 -12.26 47.77
C LYS A 4 10.73 -10.99 46.93
N GLU A 5 11.74 -10.79 46.09
CA GLU A 5 11.94 -9.83 45.00
C GLU A 5 10.78 -8.91 44.59
N ILE A 6 11.06 -7.61 44.60
CA ILE A 6 10.28 -6.57 43.91
C ILE A 6 10.72 -6.57 42.44
N CYS A 7 9.95 -7.20 41.55
CA CYS A 7 10.17 -7.09 40.11
C CYS A 7 9.62 -5.75 39.60
N LYS A 8 10.50 -4.75 39.46
CA LYS A 8 10.17 -3.48 38.78
C LYS A 8 10.28 -3.71 37.26
N LEU A 9 9.16 -4.01 36.61
CA LEU A 9 9.08 -4.04 35.14
C LEU A 9 9.13 -2.58 34.64
N LYS A 10 10.21 -2.20 33.96
CA LYS A 10 10.28 -0.93 33.23
C LYS A 10 9.15 -0.90 32.20
N GLY A 11 8.34 0.15 32.21
CA GLY A 11 7.36 0.46 31.16
C GLY A 11 8.06 0.79 29.84
N SER A 12 8.49 -0.23 29.11
CA SER A 12 8.96 -0.14 27.73
C SER A 12 7.84 -0.59 26.80
N ALA A 13 6.78 0.20 26.71
CA ALA A 13 5.70 -0.05 25.74
C ALA A 13 4.90 1.23 25.42
N HIS A 14 5.56 2.24 24.86
CA HIS A 14 4.87 3.18 23.97
C HIS A 14 4.98 2.66 22.53
N GLY A 15 4.08 1.73 22.18
CA GLY A 15 3.96 1.15 20.84
C GLY A 15 3.18 2.04 19.86
N ASN A 16 3.33 3.37 19.97
CA ASN A 16 2.60 4.35 19.15
C ASN A 16 3.54 5.34 18.46
N ALA A 17 4.85 5.11 18.50
CA ALA A 17 5.85 6.06 18.04
C ALA A 17 6.65 5.55 16.82
N ASP A 18 5.96 5.21 15.73
CA ASP A 18 6.65 5.09 14.43
C ASP A 18 5.81 5.56 13.22
N ALA A 19 5.09 6.67 13.40
CA ALA A 19 4.55 7.45 12.28
C ALA A 19 4.89 8.96 12.36
N LEU A 20 5.72 9.38 13.32
CA LEU A 20 6.18 10.77 13.48
C LEU A 20 7.70 10.90 13.69
N SER A 21 8.49 9.99 13.12
CA SER A 21 9.96 10.12 13.06
C SER A 21 10.43 11.07 11.95
N ARG A 22 9.53 11.86 11.34
CA ARG A 22 9.93 13.07 10.60
C ARG A 22 10.17 14.14 11.64
N ARG A 23 11.41 14.28 12.12
CA ARG A 23 11.83 15.49 12.83
C ARG A 23 11.33 16.69 12.01
N PRO A 24 10.69 17.72 12.60
CA PRO A 24 10.46 18.98 11.90
C PRO A 24 11.84 19.47 11.46
N CYS A 25 12.18 19.32 10.17
CA CYS A 25 13.44 19.85 9.70
C CYS A 25 13.29 21.37 9.69
N PRO A 26 14.27 22.14 10.17
CA PRO A 26 14.25 23.59 10.06
C PRO A 26 14.04 24.01 8.61
N GLU A 27 13.37 25.13 8.38
CA GLU A 27 13.30 25.73 7.04
C GLU A 27 14.72 25.87 6.47
N GLY A 28 14.94 25.36 5.25
CA GLY A 28 16.27 25.35 4.61
C GLY A 28 17.18 24.15 4.95
N CYS A 29 16.62 23.05 5.47
CA CYS A 29 17.33 21.80 5.74
C CYS A 29 18.16 21.28 4.55
N LYS A 30 19.50 21.39 4.63
CA LYS A 30 20.45 20.97 3.57
C LYS A 30 20.32 19.49 3.17
N TYR A 31 20.00 18.61 4.11
CA TYR A 31 19.78 17.19 3.84
C TYR A 31 18.50 16.96 3.01
N CYS A 32 17.37 17.54 3.43
CA CYS A 32 16.12 17.48 2.66
C CYS A 32 16.26 18.13 1.30
N SER A 33 16.90 19.31 1.20
CA SER A 33 17.16 19.98 -0.09
C SER A 33 18.05 19.15 -1.01
N ARG A 34 19.01 18.37 -0.46
CA ARG A 34 19.87 17.47 -1.23
C ARG A 34 19.12 16.22 -1.67
N ILE A 35 18.24 15.66 -0.84
CA ILE A 35 17.35 14.56 -1.20
C ILE A 35 16.35 15.02 -2.26
N GLU A 36 15.70 16.16 -2.08
CA GLU A 36 14.80 16.77 -3.06
C GLU A 36 15.52 17.08 -4.37
N LYS A 37 16.74 17.66 -4.35
CA LYS A 37 17.56 17.81 -5.57
C LYS A 37 17.93 16.46 -6.20
N LYS A 38 18.15 15.42 -5.41
CA LYS A 38 18.47 14.07 -5.92
C LYS A 38 17.24 13.41 -6.56
N PHE A 39 16.04 13.71 -6.07
CA PHE A 39 14.77 13.23 -6.62
C PHE A 39 14.21 14.13 -7.74
N SER A 40 14.51 15.43 -7.73
CA SER A 40 14.09 16.39 -8.77
C SER A 40 14.94 16.31 -10.03
N VAL A 41 16.11 15.66 -9.97
CA VAL A 41 17.03 15.47 -11.11
C VAL A 41 16.87 14.09 -11.78
N LEU A 42 15.90 13.28 -11.38
CA LEU A 42 15.55 12.04 -12.09
C LEU A 42 14.15 12.12 -12.70
N ASP A 43 13.98 13.13 -13.55
CA ASP A 43 12.95 13.19 -14.59
C ASP A 43 13.54 13.06 -16.03
N PRO A 44 14.29 11.99 -16.34
CA PRO A 44 14.46 11.58 -17.75
C PRO A 44 13.79 10.25 -18.10
N VAL A 45 13.44 9.39 -17.12
CA VAL A 45 12.86 8.05 -17.41
C VAL A 45 11.34 8.09 -17.56
N VAL A 46 10.65 9.07 -16.95
CA VAL A 46 9.18 9.19 -17.04
C VAL A 46 8.73 9.75 -18.41
N ARG A 47 9.66 10.32 -19.19
CA ARG A 47 9.38 10.89 -20.52
C ARG A 47 9.37 9.88 -21.68
N GLN A 48 9.86 8.66 -21.48
CA GLN A 48 9.93 7.66 -22.56
C GLN A 48 8.60 6.95 -22.87
N VAL A 49 7.56 7.16 -22.05
CA VAL A 49 6.26 6.47 -22.26
C VAL A 49 5.34 7.24 -23.22
N THR A 50 5.69 8.47 -23.64
CA THR A 50 4.84 9.29 -24.54
C THR A 50 5.59 10.20 -25.53
N ALA A 51 6.92 10.11 -25.61
CA ALA A 51 7.68 10.80 -26.65
C ALA A 51 8.02 9.83 -27.80
N PRO A 52 7.90 10.23 -29.08
CA PRO A 52 8.33 9.39 -30.19
C PRO A 52 9.86 9.32 -30.20
N SER A 53 10.44 8.32 -29.53
CA SER A 53 11.84 7.97 -29.70
C SER A 53 11.99 7.00 -30.87
N THR A 54 12.48 7.54 -31.99
CA THR A 54 12.93 6.81 -33.16
C THR A 54 14.19 5.99 -32.84
N SER A 55 14.02 4.79 -32.30
CA SER A 55 15.02 3.71 -32.42
C SER A 55 14.29 2.37 -32.36
N ALA A 56 14.48 1.53 -33.38
CA ALA A 56 13.73 0.29 -33.67
C ALA A 56 13.90 -0.86 -32.64
N SER A 57 14.36 -0.58 -31.42
CA SER A 57 14.59 -1.56 -30.36
C SER A 57 14.15 -1.07 -28.97
N ASP A 58 13.25 -0.08 -28.89
CA ASP A 58 12.64 0.31 -27.62
C ASP A 58 11.58 -0.73 -27.19
N PRO A 59 11.73 -1.43 -26.05
CA PRO A 59 10.75 -2.39 -25.57
C PRO A 59 9.38 -1.80 -25.22
N TRP A 60 9.26 -0.47 -25.20
CA TRP A 60 8.06 0.30 -24.91
C TRP A 60 7.49 1.02 -26.14
N SER A 61 7.99 0.74 -27.34
CA SER A 61 7.46 1.31 -28.58
C SER A 61 6.05 0.79 -28.92
N ASP A 62 5.29 1.58 -29.68
CA ASP A 62 3.99 1.18 -30.22
C ASP A 62 4.11 -0.13 -31.04
N GLU A 63 5.18 -0.28 -31.83
CA GLU A 63 5.46 -1.49 -32.62
C GLU A 63 5.62 -2.74 -31.75
N SER A 64 6.34 -2.61 -30.63
CA SER A 64 6.50 -3.69 -29.66
C SER A 64 5.16 -4.07 -29.03
N PHE A 65 4.34 -3.07 -28.67
CA PHE A 65 3.02 -3.33 -28.08
C PHE A 65 2.03 -3.91 -29.07
N GLN A 66 2.05 -3.46 -30.32
CA GLN A 66 1.24 -4.01 -31.39
C GLN A 66 1.54 -5.50 -31.55
N LYS A 67 2.83 -5.87 -31.65
CA LYS A 67 3.24 -7.28 -31.75
C LYS A 67 2.74 -8.11 -30.57
N ASP A 68 2.87 -7.60 -29.35
CA ASP A 68 2.44 -8.32 -28.15
C ASP A 68 0.91 -8.42 -28.04
N GLN A 69 0.16 -7.40 -28.46
CA GLN A 69 -1.30 -7.42 -28.49
C GLN A 69 -1.84 -8.39 -29.57
N LEU A 70 -1.21 -8.41 -30.75
CA LEU A 70 -1.53 -9.39 -31.79
C LEU A 70 -1.15 -10.82 -31.38
N GLY A 71 -0.16 -10.99 -30.51
CA GLY A 71 0.17 -12.28 -29.90
C GLY A 71 -0.79 -12.72 -28.79
N ASP A 72 -1.61 -11.81 -28.24
CA ASP A 72 -2.54 -12.12 -27.16
C ASP A 72 -3.90 -12.60 -27.73
N PRO A 73 -4.28 -13.87 -27.52
CA PRO A 73 -5.52 -14.42 -28.10
C PRO A 73 -6.79 -13.75 -27.56
N GLU A 74 -6.72 -13.02 -26.46
CA GLU A 74 -7.87 -12.32 -25.88
C GLU A 74 -8.03 -10.89 -26.41
N ILE A 75 -6.95 -10.26 -26.87
CA ILE A 75 -6.91 -8.88 -27.38
C ILE A 75 -6.99 -8.87 -28.91
N LYS A 76 -6.24 -9.76 -29.58
CA LYS A 76 -6.16 -9.86 -31.03
C LYS A 76 -7.53 -9.78 -31.74
N PRO A 77 -8.57 -10.53 -31.33
CA PRO A 77 -9.86 -10.48 -32.03
C PRO A 77 -10.49 -9.09 -32.02
N ILE A 78 -10.31 -8.33 -30.93
CA ILE A 78 -10.87 -6.97 -30.80
C ILE A 78 -10.16 -6.00 -31.74
N ILE A 79 -8.85 -6.18 -31.94
CA ILE A 79 -8.07 -5.39 -32.90
C ILE A 79 -8.57 -5.69 -34.32
N GLU A 80 -8.67 -6.96 -34.70
CA GLU A 80 -9.16 -7.37 -36.02
C GLU A 80 -10.57 -6.83 -36.31
N PHE A 81 -11.47 -6.87 -35.31
CA PHE A 81 -12.79 -6.26 -35.45
C PHE A 81 -12.69 -4.74 -35.63
N LYS A 82 -11.85 -4.04 -34.84
CA LYS A 82 -11.69 -2.57 -34.94
C LYS A 82 -11.02 -2.13 -36.24
N GLU A 83 -10.19 -2.97 -36.85
CA GLU A 83 -9.58 -2.70 -38.15
C GLU A 83 -10.56 -2.91 -39.30
N SER A 84 -11.47 -3.89 -39.18
CA SER A 84 -12.47 -4.18 -40.23
C SER A 84 -13.65 -3.21 -40.23
N SER A 85 -14.15 -2.81 -39.07
CA SER A 85 -15.25 -1.84 -38.94
C SER A 85 -15.19 -1.12 -37.59
N ASP A 86 -15.63 0.15 -37.55
CA ASP A 86 -15.80 0.86 -36.28
C ASP A 86 -17.12 0.50 -35.58
N GLU A 87 -18.04 -0.14 -36.30
CA GLU A 87 -19.30 -0.64 -35.72
C GLU A 87 -19.05 -1.80 -34.75
N LYS A 88 -19.79 -1.78 -33.64
CA LYS A 88 -19.72 -2.82 -32.63
C LYS A 88 -20.18 -4.17 -33.20
N PRO A 89 -19.35 -5.23 -33.15
CA PRO A 89 -19.75 -6.55 -33.63
C PRO A 89 -20.96 -7.09 -32.88
N ARG A 90 -21.75 -7.95 -33.53
CA ARG A 90 -22.94 -8.53 -32.91
C ARG A 90 -22.52 -9.54 -31.86
N TRP A 91 -23.43 -9.81 -30.92
CA TRP A 91 -23.16 -10.79 -29.86
C TRP A 91 -22.81 -12.19 -30.42
N GLN A 92 -23.44 -12.59 -31.53
CA GLN A 92 -23.20 -13.88 -32.18
C GLN A 92 -21.74 -14.05 -32.63
N ASP A 93 -21.11 -12.97 -33.09
CA ASP A 93 -19.73 -12.97 -33.56
C ASP A 93 -18.73 -13.13 -32.41
N ILE A 94 -19.14 -12.78 -31.17
CA ILE A 94 -18.26 -12.73 -30.00
C ILE A 94 -18.59 -13.82 -28.96
N ALA A 95 -19.75 -14.46 -29.07
CA ALA A 95 -20.26 -15.43 -28.11
C ALA A 95 -19.32 -16.62 -27.88
N SER A 96 -18.53 -17.03 -28.89
CA SER A 96 -17.56 -18.13 -28.80
C SER A 96 -16.23 -17.73 -28.14
N PHE A 97 -15.91 -16.44 -28.04
CA PHE A 97 -14.63 -15.97 -27.50
C PHE A 97 -14.57 -16.04 -25.97
N HIS A 98 -13.35 -15.93 -25.45
CA HIS A 98 -13.09 -15.96 -24.02
C HIS A 98 -13.73 -14.76 -23.28
N LEU A 99 -13.99 -14.92 -21.98
CA LEU A 99 -14.60 -13.91 -21.12
C LEU A 99 -13.86 -12.57 -21.14
N THR A 100 -12.54 -12.58 -21.32
CA THR A 100 -11.76 -11.33 -21.40
C THR A 100 -12.06 -10.55 -22.69
N THR A 101 -12.12 -11.24 -23.83
CA THR A 101 -12.53 -10.63 -25.12
C THR A 101 -13.93 -10.06 -25.04
N LYS A 102 -14.88 -10.81 -24.44
CA LYS A 102 -16.24 -10.33 -24.17
C LYS A 102 -16.27 -9.07 -23.31
N ARG A 103 -15.37 -8.94 -22.33
CA ARG A 103 -15.24 -7.71 -21.52
C ARG A 103 -14.73 -6.53 -22.34
N TYR A 104 -13.76 -6.74 -23.23
CA TYR A 104 -13.32 -5.69 -24.14
C TYR A 104 -14.44 -5.27 -25.11
N TRP A 105 -15.19 -6.23 -25.64
CA TRP A 105 -16.38 -5.94 -26.44
C TRP A 105 -17.45 -5.15 -25.68
N ALA A 106 -17.67 -5.44 -24.40
CA ALA A 106 -18.58 -4.64 -23.58
C ALA A 106 -18.13 -3.18 -23.46
N LEU A 107 -16.83 -2.92 -23.59
CA LEU A 107 -16.21 -1.59 -23.55
C LEU A 107 -15.95 -0.99 -24.93
N TRP A 108 -16.54 -1.55 -26.00
CA TRP A 108 -16.25 -1.20 -27.41
C TRP A 108 -16.15 0.30 -27.69
N ASP A 109 -17.11 1.08 -27.22
CA ASP A 109 -17.22 2.52 -27.51
C ASP A 109 -16.09 3.34 -26.87
N THR A 110 -15.43 2.77 -25.85
CA THR A 110 -14.26 3.38 -25.21
C THR A 110 -12.94 2.90 -25.79
N LEU A 111 -12.96 1.88 -26.67
CA LEU A 111 -11.76 1.30 -27.26
C LEU A 111 -11.45 1.97 -28.60
N HIS A 112 -10.19 2.37 -28.76
CA HIS A 112 -9.71 3.01 -29.97
C HIS A 112 -8.35 2.45 -30.36
N LEU A 113 -8.17 2.25 -31.66
CA LEU A 113 -6.90 1.84 -32.24
C LEU A 113 -6.06 3.08 -32.57
N ARG A 114 -4.78 3.06 -32.22
CA ARG A 114 -3.80 4.12 -32.53
C ARG A 114 -2.51 3.47 -32.97
N ASN A 115 -2.06 3.75 -34.20
CA ASN A 115 -0.87 3.11 -34.77
C ASN A 115 -0.89 1.56 -34.66
N GLY A 116 -2.07 0.95 -34.80
CA GLY A 116 -2.25 -0.50 -34.65
C GLY A 116 -2.26 -1.02 -33.20
N VAL A 117 -2.16 -0.14 -32.21
CA VAL A 117 -2.20 -0.47 -30.78
C VAL A 117 -3.55 -0.12 -30.19
N LEU A 118 -4.13 -1.03 -29.41
CA LEU A 118 -5.41 -0.86 -28.76
C LEU A 118 -5.28 -0.06 -27.45
N TYR A 119 -6.01 1.05 -27.38
CA TYR A 119 -6.13 1.90 -26.20
C TYR A 119 -7.58 1.99 -25.74
N ARG A 120 -7.76 2.30 -24.46
CA ARG A 120 -9.03 2.65 -23.84
C ARG A 120 -9.05 4.13 -23.47
N LYS A 121 -10.11 4.82 -23.87
CA LYS A 121 -10.45 6.17 -23.43
C LYS A 121 -11.23 6.08 -22.12
N CYS A 122 -10.73 6.70 -21.07
CA CYS A 122 -11.38 6.73 -19.77
C CYS A 122 -11.52 8.18 -19.31
N GLU A 123 -12.71 8.55 -18.87
CA GLU A 123 -12.94 9.84 -18.22
C GLU A 123 -12.68 9.69 -16.72
N SER A 124 -12.10 10.71 -16.10
CA SER A 124 -11.93 10.77 -14.64
C SER A 124 -13.28 10.93 -13.96
N ASP A 125 -13.37 10.54 -12.69
CA ASP A 125 -14.61 10.60 -11.91
C ASP A 125 -15.25 12.01 -11.89
N ASP A 126 -14.43 13.06 -11.99
CA ASP A 126 -14.88 14.46 -12.07
C ASP A 126 -15.38 14.89 -13.47
N GLY A 127 -15.32 14.03 -14.48
CA GLY A 127 -15.65 14.32 -15.88
C GLY A 127 -14.68 15.28 -16.61
N LYS A 128 -13.71 15.86 -15.88
CA LYS A 128 -12.85 16.96 -16.38
C LYS A 128 -11.61 16.50 -17.14
N THR A 129 -11.12 15.29 -16.88
CA THR A 129 -9.88 14.81 -17.49
C THR A 129 -10.10 13.52 -18.26
N LEU A 130 -9.64 13.53 -19.50
CA LEU A 130 -9.69 12.39 -20.40
C LEU A 130 -8.32 11.70 -20.39
N ARG A 131 -8.31 10.40 -20.11
CA ARG A 131 -7.09 9.60 -19.97
C ARG A 131 -7.09 8.47 -20.99
N TRP A 132 -5.93 8.28 -21.63
CA TRP A 132 -5.68 7.16 -22.52
C TRP A 132 -4.97 6.06 -21.73
N GLN A 133 -5.60 4.89 -21.67
CA GLN A 133 -5.06 3.70 -21.02
C GLN A 133 -4.67 2.69 -22.09
N LEU A 134 -3.41 2.27 -22.12
CA LEU A 134 -2.98 1.19 -22.99
C LEU A 134 -3.62 -0.14 -22.54
N ILE A 135 -4.18 -0.91 -23.48
CA ILE A 135 -4.63 -2.27 -23.18
C ILE A 135 -3.40 -3.17 -23.03
N LEU A 136 -3.12 -3.63 -21.83
CA LEU A 136 -1.87 -4.32 -21.54
C LEU A 136 -1.99 -5.83 -21.84
N PRO A 137 -1.15 -6.40 -22.73
CA PRO A 137 -1.07 -7.84 -22.97
C PRO A 137 -0.64 -8.59 -21.71
N LYS A 138 -1.12 -9.83 -21.55
CA LYS A 138 -0.79 -10.64 -20.36
C LYS A 138 0.71 -10.81 -20.13
N THR A 139 1.48 -10.95 -21.22
CA THR A 139 2.94 -11.14 -21.20
C THR A 139 3.66 -9.94 -20.58
N ARG A 140 3.13 -8.72 -20.73
CA ARG A 140 3.74 -7.47 -20.27
C ARG A 140 3.35 -7.06 -18.85
N ILE A 141 2.32 -7.67 -18.26
CA ILE A 141 1.84 -7.34 -16.91
C ILE A 141 2.98 -7.44 -15.89
N SER A 142 3.72 -8.54 -15.89
CA SER A 142 4.78 -8.75 -14.89
C SER A 142 5.90 -7.72 -15.00
N THR A 143 6.30 -7.36 -16.23
CA THR A 143 7.33 -6.35 -16.50
C THR A 143 6.87 -4.96 -16.05
N VAL A 144 5.67 -4.54 -16.44
CA VAL A 144 5.09 -3.25 -16.02
C VAL A 144 5.00 -3.16 -14.50
N LEU A 145 4.56 -4.22 -13.83
CA LEU A 145 4.44 -4.21 -12.37
C LEU A 145 5.80 -4.15 -11.68
N LYS A 146 6.82 -4.86 -12.18
CA LYS A 146 8.19 -4.77 -11.66
C LYS A 146 8.72 -3.35 -11.77
N GLU A 147 8.51 -2.67 -12.90
CA GLU A 147 8.92 -1.28 -13.09
C GLU A 147 8.14 -0.32 -12.19
N LEU A 148 6.81 -0.41 -12.15
CA LEU A 148 5.99 0.51 -11.37
C LEU A 148 6.09 0.32 -9.86
N HIS A 149 6.44 -0.89 -9.40
CA HIS A 149 6.56 -1.21 -7.99
C HIS A 149 8.01 -1.18 -7.49
N GLY A 150 8.92 -1.84 -8.21
CA GLY A 150 10.30 -2.11 -7.77
C GLY A 150 11.35 -1.13 -8.25
N SER A 151 11.05 -0.27 -9.23
CA SER A 151 12.00 0.78 -9.63
C SER A 151 12.19 1.81 -8.51
N PRO A 152 13.29 2.57 -8.52
CA PRO A 152 13.50 3.68 -7.58
C PRO A 152 12.33 4.69 -7.56
N THR A 153 11.69 4.90 -8.70
CA THR A 153 10.50 5.76 -8.87
C THR A 153 9.20 5.07 -8.43
N GLY A 154 9.19 3.73 -8.47
CA GLY A 154 8.13 2.86 -7.99
C GLY A 154 8.02 2.80 -6.47
N GLY A 155 9.14 2.96 -5.75
CA GLY A 155 9.16 3.22 -4.31
C GLY A 155 8.55 2.13 -3.42
N HIS A 156 8.35 0.91 -3.95
CA HIS A 156 7.75 -0.22 -3.23
C HIS A 156 6.39 0.09 -2.58
N PHE A 157 5.59 0.94 -3.23
CA PHE A 157 4.29 1.32 -2.68
C PHE A 157 3.37 0.12 -2.44
N GLY A 158 2.53 0.24 -1.40
CA GLY A 158 1.48 -0.74 -1.10
C GLY A 158 0.49 -0.92 -2.25
N VAL A 159 -0.24 -2.03 -2.22
CA VAL A 159 -1.13 -2.50 -3.31
C VAL A 159 -2.04 -1.41 -3.87
N MET A 160 -2.69 -0.60 -3.01
CA MET A 160 -3.65 0.42 -3.48
C MET A 160 -2.98 1.53 -4.29
N LYS A 161 -1.83 2.05 -3.84
CA LYS A 161 -1.09 3.09 -4.56
C LYS A 161 -0.50 2.56 -5.87
N THR A 162 0.01 1.34 -5.86
CA THR A 162 0.51 0.69 -7.09
C THR A 162 -0.63 0.47 -8.09
N LEU A 163 -1.81 0.05 -7.63
CA LEU A 163 -3.00 -0.07 -8.49
C LEU A 163 -3.42 1.25 -9.10
N GLN A 164 -3.38 2.34 -8.32
CA GLN A 164 -3.70 3.68 -8.83
C GLN A 164 -2.74 4.08 -9.96
N LYS A 165 -1.42 3.93 -9.75
CA LYS A 165 -0.41 4.20 -10.78
C LYS A 165 -0.59 3.36 -12.04
N VAL A 166 -0.96 2.10 -11.90
CA VAL A 166 -1.24 1.22 -13.05
C VAL A 166 -2.46 1.75 -13.80
N ARG A 167 -3.57 2.04 -13.10
CA ARG A 167 -4.82 2.54 -13.68
C ARG A 167 -4.70 3.92 -14.30
N GLU A 168 -3.67 4.69 -13.98
CA GLU A 168 -3.43 5.97 -14.67
C GLU A 168 -3.03 5.79 -16.14
N ARG A 169 -2.37 4.68 -16.49
CA ARG A 169 -1.75 4.48 -17.82
C ARG A 169 -2.14 3.18 -18.53
N PHE A 170 -2.58 2.17 -17.79
CA PHE A 170 -2.82 0.83 -18.32
C PHE A 170 -4.19 0.30 -17.90
N TYR A 171 -4.78 -0.51 -18.78
CA TYR A 171 -5.97 -1.27 -18.49
C TYR A 171 -5.74 -2.75 -18.84
N CYS A 172 -6.00 -3.63 -17.89
CA CYS A 172 -6.08 -5.07 -18.14
C CYS A 172 -7.01 -5.74 -17.15
N LYS A 173 -7.44 -6.95 -17.49
CA LYS A 173 -8.33 -7.75 -16.65
C LYS A 173 -7.64 -8.13 -15.34
N ASN A 174 -8.33 -7.89 -14.23
CA ASN A 174 -7.98 -8.40 -12.90
C ASN A 174 -6.57 -8.02 -12.41
N VAL A 175 -6.03 -6.86 -12.83
CA VAL A 175 -4.69 -6.39 -12.47
C VAL A 175 -4.42 -6.29 -10.95
N ARG A 176 -5.48 -6.21 -10.15
CA ARG A 176 -5.40 -6.26 -8.69
C ARG A 176 -4.70 -7.51 -8.19
N SER A 177 -5.06 -8.68 -8.71
CA SER A 177 -4.47 -9.94 -8.29
C SER A 177 -2.98 -9.98 -8.64
N ASP A 178 -2.60 -9.44 -9.80
CA ASP A 178 -1.19 -9.37 -10.22
C ASP A 178 -0.39 -8.40 -9.37
N VAL A 179 -0.95 -7.24 -9.01
CA VAL A 179 -0.30 -6.28 -8.08
C VAL A 179 -0.14 -6.89 -6.69
N GLU A 180 -1.16 -7.57 -6.17
CA GLU A 180 -1.10 -8.26 -4.89
C GLU A 180 -0.01 -9.35 -4.89
N LYS A 181 0.07 -10.13 -5.98
CA LYS A 181 1.13 -11.13 -6.18
C LYS A 181 2.50 -10.46 -6.21
N CYS A 182 2.68 -9.42 -7.01
CA CYS A 182 3.93 -8.67 -7.11
C CYS A 182 4.40 -8.12 -5.76
N SER A 183 3.51 -7.51 -4.96
CA SER A 183 3.83 -7.00 -3.63
C SER A 183 4.16 -8.09 -2.60
N ARG A 184 3.63 -9.30 -2.79
CA ARG A 184 3.94 -10.47 -1.93
C ARG A 184 5.28 -11.11 -2.28
N THR A 185 5.62 -11.19 -3.56
CA THR A 185 6.87 -11.82 -4.05
C THR A 185 8.04 -10.84 -4.15
N CYS A 186 7.90 -9.62 -3.65
CA CYS A 186 8.92 -8.59 -3.71
C CYS A 186 9.83 -8.67 -2.47
N ASP A 187 11.11 -8.99 -2.66
CA ASP A 187 12.06 -9.20 -1.54
C ASP A 187 12.22 -7.96 -0.64
N PRO A 188 12.40 -6.73 -1.17
CA PRO A 188 12.44 -5.53 -0.32
C PRO A 188 11.15 -5.31 0.49
N CYS A 189 9.99 -5.60 -0.09
CA CYS A 189 8.71 -5.51 0.62
C CYS A 189 8.54 -6.61 1.68
N ALA A 190 9.04 -7.81 1.40
CA ALA A 190 9.00 -8.92 2.34
C ALA A 190 9.94 -8.65 3.52
N ALA A 191 11.15 -8.17 3.26
CA ALA A 191 12.16 -7.86 4.28
C ALA A 191 11.75 -6.68 5.18
N SER A 192 11.06 -5.67 4.64
CA SER A 192 10.59 -4.51 5.41
C SER A 192 9.36 -4.81 6.27
N LYS A 193 8.57 -5.85 5.94
CA LYS A 193 7.43 -6.25 6.77
C LYS A 193 7.97 -7.00 7.99
N SER A 194 7.93 -6.35 9.15
CA SER A 194 8.14 -7.05 10.40
C SER A 194 7.12 -8.20 10.53
N PRO A 195 7.51 -9.39 11.00
CA PRO A 195 6.56 -10.41 11.39
C PRO A 195 5.51 -9.77 12.30
N ARG A 196 4.23 -10.02 12.02
CA ARG A 196 3.19 -9.63 12.98
C ARG A 196 3.45 -10.43 14.24
N LYS A 197 4.17 -9.84 15.20
CA LYS A 197 4.28 -10.40 16.54
C LYS A 197 2.88 -10.34 17.13
N CYS A 198 2.11 -11.41 16.93
CA CYS A 198 1.01 -11.71 17.83
C CYS A 198 1.66 -12.13 19.14
N THR A 199 2.10 -11.15 19.94
CA THR A 199 2.45 -11.36 21.34
C THR A 199 1.15 -11.56 22.13
N ARG A 200 0.37 -12.58 21.75
CA ARG A 200 -0.73 -13.08 22.57
C ARG A 200 -0.13 -14.17 23.44
N GLU A 201 0.69 -13.77 24.39
CA GLU A 201 0.96 -14.64 25.53
C GLU A 201 -0.38 -14.93 26.21
N ARG A 202 -0.58 -16.18 26.61
CA ARG A 202 -1.81 -16.59 27.29
C ARG A 202 -1.87 -15.84 28.62
N LEU A 203 -2.91 -15.03 28.83
CA LEU A 203 -3.18 -14.41 30.13
C LEU A 203 -3.16 -15.51 31.20
N GLN A 204 -2.15 -15.48 32.07
CA GLN A 204 -2.06 -16.42 33.18
C GLN A 204 -2.90 -15.88 34.34
N LEU A 205 -3.91 -16.66 34.73
CA LEU A 205 -4.60 -16.45 36.00
C LEU A 205 -3.65 -16.85 37.12
N TYR A 206 -3.28 -15.87 37.95
CA TYR A 206 -2.57 -16.15 39.18
C TYR A 206 -3.59 -16.45 40.27
N ASN A 207 -3.58 -17.68 40.79
CA ASN A 207 -4.37 -18.04 41.96
C ASN A 207 -3.75 -17.37 43.19
N VAL A 208 -4.59 -16.70 43.98
CA VAL A 208 -4.22 -16.10 45.27
C VAL A 208 -5.13 -16.76 46.30
N GLY A 209 -4.57 -17.30 47.37
CA GLY A 209 -5.26 -18.11 48.37
C GLY A 209 -5.62 -17.38 49.66
N ALA A 210 -4.98 -16.24 49.95
CA ALA A 210 -5.25 -15.47 51.17
C ALA A 210 -5.17 -13.93 50.96
N PRO A 211 -5.86 -13.14 51.81
CA PRO A 211 -5.71 -11.68 51.83
C PRO A 211 -4.25 -11.26 52.02
N PHE A 212 -3.82 -10.21 51.32
CA PHE A 212 -2.46 -9.63 51.37
C PHE A 212 -1.33 -10.54 50.88
N GLU A 213 -1.64 -11.71 50.32
CA GLU A 213 -0.65 -12.56 49.67
C GLU A 213 -0.07 -11.89 48.42
N ARG A 214 -0.88 -11.09 47.70
CA ARG A 214 -0.43 -10.32 46.54
C ARG A 214 -1.16 -8.99 46.43
N ILE A 215 -0.39 -7.91 46.34
CA ILE A 215 -0.89 -6.55 46.24
C ILE A 215 -0.36 -5.92 44.94
N ALA A 216 -1.25 -5.34 44.15
CA ALA A 216 -0.91 -4.47 43.03
C ALA A 216 -0.77 -3.03 43.50
N PHE A 217 0.22 -2.34 42.94
CA PHE A 217 0.40 -0.91 43.04
C PHE A 217 0.37 -0.33 41.63
N ASP A 218 -0.41 0.72 41.44
CA ASP A 218 -0.46 1.48 40.19
C ASP A 218 -0.45 2.98 40.50
N ILE A 219 0.10 3.78 39.60
CA ILE A 219 0.13 5.24 39.75
C ILE A 219 -0.63 5.85 38.58
N LEU A 220 -1.69 6.58 38.90
CA LEU A 220 -2.46 7.34 37.93
C LEU A 220 -2.02 8.80 37.95
N GLY A 221 -1.48 9.27 36.83
CA GLY A 221 -1.14 10.68 36.63
C GLY A 221 -0.19 10.94 35.45
N PRO A 222 0.21 12.20 35.24
CA PRO A 222 -0.09 13.37 36.08
C PRO A 222 -1.53 13.89 35.91
N LEU A 223 -2.17 14.25 37.02
CA LEU A 223 -3.49 14.88 37.11
C LEU A 223 -3.36 16.37 37.47
N PRO A 224 -4.42 17.19 37.27
CA PRO A 224 -4.45 18.56 37.77
C PRO A 224 -4.11 18.62 39.26
N ARG A 225 -3.22 19.55 39.63
CA ARG A 225 -2.71 19.66 40.99
C ARG A 225 -3.82 20.06 41.96
N SER A 226 -3.98 19.29 43.04
CA SER A 226 -4.92 19.61 44.10
C SER A 226 -4.42 20.81 44.94
N SER A 227 -5.31 21.34 45.80
CA SER A 227 -4.97 22.37 46.79
C SER A 227 -3.81 21.97 47.69
N ASP A 228 -3.71 20.67 48.00
CA ASP A 228 -2.71 20.10 48.89
C ASP A 228 -1.40 19.77 48.16
N GLY A 229 -1.30 20.17 46.88
CA GLY A 229 -0.09 20.02 46.08
C GLY A 229 0.11 18.65 45.44
N ASN A 230 -0.84 17.73 45.55
CA ASN A 230 -0.78 16.37 44.98
C ASN A 230 -1.18 16.39 43.49
N ASN A 231 -0.52 15.58 42.67
CA ASN A 231 -0.81 15.46 41.23
C ASN A 231 -0.83 14.02 40.71
N ASN A 232 -0.70 13.02 41.59
CA ASN A 232 -0.83 11.61 41.24
C ASN A 232 -1.69 10.88 42.27
N ILE A 233 -2.24 9.73 41.88
CA ILE A 233 -2.97 8.83 42.77
C ILE A 233 -2.25 7.48 42.79
N LEU A 234 -1.79 7.05 43.96
CA LEU A 234 -1.34 5.68 44.20
C LEU A 234 -2.54 4.79 44.46
N VAL A 235 -2.81 3.87 43.55
CA VAL A 235 -3.83 2.83 43.70
C VAL A 235 -3.16 1.56 44.22
N VAL A 236 -3.65 1.06 45.34
CA VAL A 236 -3.21 -0.19 45.98
C VAL A 236 -4.37 -1.16 45.99
N MET A 237 -4.22 -2.34 45.42
CA MET A 237 -5.29 -3.34 45.37
C MET A 237 -4.78 -4.71 45.81
N ASP A 238 -5.45 -5.33 46.78
CA ASP A 238 -5.22 -6.72 47.11
C ASP A 238 -5.89 -7.64 46.07
N TYR A 239 -5.15 -8.61 45.53
CA TYR A 239 -5.67 -9.50 44.48
C TYR A 239 -6.66 -10.53 45.00
N PHE A 240 -6.63 -10.87 46.29
CA PHE A 240 -7.56 -11.85 46.87
C PHE A 240 -8.91 -11.21 47.17
N THR A 241 -8.93 -10.19 48.02
CA THR A 241 -10.15 -9.48 48.43
C THR A 241 -10.70 -8.55 47.35
N LYS A 242 -9.89 -8.20 46.34
CA LYS A 242 -10.20 -7.16 45.35
C LYS A 242 -10.48 -5.79 45.97
N TRP A 243 -10.01 -5.55 47.19
CA TRP A 243 -10.21 -4.30 47.91
C TRP A 243 -9.24 -3.21 47.44
N PRO A 244 -9.70 -2.11 46.81
CA PRO A 244 -8.84 -1.02 46.39
C PRO A 244 -8.69 0.03 47.50
N LYS A 245 -7.52 0.65 47.58
CA LYS A 245 -7.26 1.90 48.30
C LYS A 245 -6.53 2.86 47.39
N ALA A 246 -6.95 4.12 47.39
CA ALA A 246 -6.32 5.17 46.61
C ALA A 246 -5.75 6.23 47.56
N TYR A 247 -4.51 6.65 47.33
CA TYR A 247 -3.83 7.66 48.13
C TYR A 247 -3.34 8.78 47.21
N PRO A 248 -3.65 10.06 47.50
CA PRO A 248 -3.08 11.17 46.76
C PRO A 248 -1.60 11.31 47.13
N ILE A 249 -0.73 11.46 46.12
CA ILE A 249 0.71 11.67 46.31
C ILE A 249 1.20 12.85 45.46
N PRO A 250 2.23 13.59 45.93
CA PRO A 250 2.90 14.60 45.12
C PRO A 250 3.80 13.95 44.06
N GLU A 251 4.30 14.75 43.13
CA GLU A 251 5.30 14.34 42.15
C GLU A 251 6.62 14.00 42.87
N GLN A 252 7.25 12.88 42.49
CA GLN A 252 8.57 12.49 42.99
C GLN A 252 9.69 13.29 42.33
#